data_AF-A0A1U8KXI4-F1
#
_entry.id   AF-A0A1U8KXI4-F1
#
_cell.length_a   1.000
_cell.length_b   1.000
_cell.length_c   1.000
_cell.angle_alpha   90.00
_cell.angle_beta   90.00
_cell.angle_gamma   90.00
#
_symmetry.space_group_name_H-M   'P 1'
#
loop_
_entity.id
_entity.type
_entity.pdbx_description
1 polymer ?
#
loop_
_entity_poly.entity_id
_entity_poly.type
_entity_poly.pdbx_seq_one_letter_code
_entity_poly.pdbx_strand_id
1 'polypeptide(L)'
;MGLPNASDDLSTEVEVDAFRRLFPLRFYEKHLLKSIRPDARPLGRARETTIGLGAVASANGSALAKIGSTTMLAAIKMEVMTPSLETPNEGCLGLLPLAARFPVSLSLPKTPGRPAEAAPVVAKQLSDTILSSGMINLKELSLVSGKAAWMAYLDIYCYDADGALFDTALLSAVAAFSHYF
;
A
#
# COMPACT_ATOMS: atom_id res chain seq x y z
N MET A 1 -32.98 -24.51 24.17
CA MET A 1 -31.72 -23.91 23.69
C MET A 1 -31.69 -22.48 24.22
N GLY A 2 -30.79 -22.19 25.16
CA GLY A 2 -30.66 -20.85 25.73
C GLY A 2 -30.01 -19.90 24.72
N LEU A 3 -30.54 -18.68 24.63
CA LEU A 3 -29.93 -17.59 23.85
C LEU A 3 -28.54 -17.27 24.42
N PRO A 4 -27.51 -17.04 23.59
CA PRO A 4 -26.20 -16.61 24.08
C PRO A 4 -26.30 -15.22 24.74
N ASN A 5 -25.72 -15.10 25.94
CA ASN A 5 -25.73 -13.88 26.75
C ASN A 5 -24.73 -12.86 26.17
N ALA A 6 -25.21 -11.96 25.32
CA ALA A 6 -24.40 -10.92 24.67
C ALA A 6 -23.59 -10.01 25.62
N SER A 7 -23.96 -9.92 26.90
CA SER A 7 -23.24 -9.13 27.91
C SER A 7 -21.94 -9.79 28.40
N ASP A 8 -21.88 -11.12 28.40
CA ASP A 8 -20.72 -11.90 28.87
C ASP A 8 -19.66 -12.04 27.76
N ASP A 9 -20.10 -12.08 26.50
CA ASP A 9 -19.20 -12.05 25.35
C ASP A 9 -18.46 -10.69 25.27
N LEU A 10 -19.16 -9.58 25.54
CA LEU A 10 -18.56 -8.25 25.49
C LEU A 10 -17.52 -8.00 26.59
N SER A 11 -17.72 -8.52 27.80
CA SER A 11 -16.74 -8.39 28.89
C SER A 11 -15.45 -9.17 28.59
N THR A 12 -15.57 -10.37 28.02
CA THR A 12 -14.41 -11.18 27.63
C THR A 12 -13.65 -10.56 26.45
N GLU A 13 -14.32 -9.96 25.47
CA GLU A 13 -13.66 -9.23 24.37
C GLU A 13 -12.84 -8.03 24.87
N VAL A 14 -13.41 -7.26 25.81
CA VAL A 14 -12.73 -6.11 26.43
C VAL A 14 -11.50 -6.57 27.23
N GLU A 15 -11.59 -7.69 27.96
CA GLU A 15 -10.46 -8.27 28.68
C GLU A 15 -9.34 -8.75 27.75
N VAL A 16 -9.69 -9.37 26.62
CA VAL A 16 -8.71 -9.83 25.62
C VAL A 16 -8.00 -8.65 24.97
N ASP A 17 -8.73 -7.61 24.58
CA ASP A 17 -8.15 -6.40 24.00
C ASP A 17 -7.26 -5.66 25.00
N ALA A 18 -7.68 -5.59 26.27
CA ALA A 18 -6.85 -5.07 27.36
C ALA A 18 -5.57 -5.89 27.55
N PHE A 19 -5.66 -7.23 27.57
CA PHE A 19 -4.50 -8.10 27.70
C PHE A 19 -3.53 -7.95 26.52
N ARG A 20 -4.05 -7.82 25.28
CA ARG A 20 -3.25 -7.55 24.08
C ARG A 20 -2.47 -6.25 24.19
N ARG A 21 -3.09 -5.19 24.71
CA ARG A 21 -2.45 -3.87 24.87
C ARG A 21 -1.44 -3.84 26.03
N LEU A 22 -1.77 -4.46 27.16
CA LEU A 22 -0.93 -4.44 28.36
C LEU A 22 0.28 -5.40 28.25
N PHE A 23 0.10 -6.56 27.61
CA PHE A 23 1.12 -7.61 27.54
C PHE A 23 1.28 -8.17 26.11
N PRO A 24 1.71 -7.34 25.13
CA PRO A 24 1.73 -7.71 23.72
C PRO A 24 2.62 -8.95 23.45
N LEU A 25 3.82 -9.00 24.01
CA LEU A 25 4.74 -10.13 23.79
C LEU A 25 4.13 -11.46 24.25
N ARG A 26 3.62 -11.50 25.49
CA ARG A 26 2.96 -12.69 26.04
C ARG A 26 1.71 -13.08 25.26
N PHE A 27 0.96 -12.09 24.77
CA PHE A 27 -0.20 -12.34 23.92
C PHE A 27 0.19 -13.06 22.63
N TYR A 28 1.19 -12.56 21.89
CA TYR A 28 1.64 -13.19 20.65
C TYR A 28 2.34 -14.53 20.89
N GLU A 29 3.16 -14.67 21.94
CA GLU A 29 3.80 -15.94 22.32
C GLU A 29 2.77 -17.06 22.51
N LYS A 30 1.68 -16.80 23.23
CA LYS A 30 0.59 -17.78 23.43
C LYS A 30 -0.03 -18.26 22.12
N HIS A 31 -0.14 -17.38 21.12
CA HIS A 31 -0.68 -17.71 19.80
C HIS A 31 0.33 -18.49 18.96
N LEU A 32 1.59 -18.07 18.96
CA LEU A 32 2.69 -18.74 18.26
C LEU A 32 2.92 -20.16 18.78
N LEU A 33 2.83 -20.40 20.09
CA LEU A 33 2.92 -21.74 20.69
C LEU A 33 1.81 -22.67 20.19
N LYS A 34 0.66 -22.13 19.82
CA LYS A 34 -0.46 -22.86 19.21
C LYS A 34 -0.38 -22.91 17.68
N SER A 35 0.69 -22.37 17.08
CA SER A 35 0.88 -22.26 15.62
C SER A 35 -0.27 -21.53 14.90
N ILE A 36 -0.91 -20.59 15.59
CA ILE A 36 -2.05 -19.82 15.12
C ILE A 36 -1.74 -18.32 15.29
N ARG A 37 -2.22 -17.48 14.38
CA ARG A 37 -2.16 -16.01 14.51
C ARG A 37 -3.35 -15.50 15.31
N PRO A 38 -3.31 -14.28 15.88
CA PRO A 38 -4.45 -13.70 16.61
C PRO A 38 -5.76 -13.69 15.82
N ASP A 39 -5.71 -13.57 14.49
CA ASP A 39 -6.88 -13.61 13.61
C ASP A 39 -7.33 -15.05 13.26
N ALA A 40 -6.95 -16.05 14.07
CA ALA A 40 -7.18 -17.48 13.86
C ALA A 40 -6.56 -18.11 12.59
N ARG A 41 -5.76 -17.36 11.83
CA ARG A 41 -5.08 -17.86 10.61
C ARG A 41 -3.85 -18.71 10.93
N PRO A 42 -3.50 -19.71 10.11
CA PRO A 42 -2.22 -20.41 10.23
C PRO A 42 -1.05 -19.49 9.87
N LEU A 43 0.14 -19.80 10.38
CA LEU A 43 1.32 -18.93 10.24
C LEU A 43 1.69 -18.62 8.78
N GLY A 44 1.55 -19.59 7.88
CA GLY A 44 1.89 -19.44 6.45
C GLY A 44 0.82 -18.83 5.55
N ARG A 45 -0.35 -18.45 6.08
CA ARG A 45 -1.45 -17.93 5.25
C ARG A 45 -1.53 -16.41 5.29
N ALA A 46 -1.47 -15.81 4.11
CA ALA A 46 -1.72 -14.38 3.90
C ALA A 46 -3.17 -14.01 4.27
N ARG A 47 -3.44 -12.71 4.40
CA ARG A 47 -4.83 -12.22 4.50
C ARG A 47 -5.51 -12.37 3.15
N GLU A 48 -6.84 -12.33 3.15
CA GLU A 48 -7.58 -12.23 1.90
C GLU A 48 -7.15 -10.99 1.14
N THR A 49 -6.84 -11.17 -0.14
CA THR A 49 -6.35 -10.12 -1.03
C THR A 49 -7.35 -9.91 -2.15
N THR A 50 -7.82 -8.69 -2.33
CA THR A 50 -8.69 -8.30 -3.44
C THR A 50 -8.09 -7.13 -4.20
N ILE A 51 -8.26 -7.13 -5.52
CA ILE A 51 -7.74 -6.10 -6.42
C ILE A 51 -8.88 -5.67 -7.33
N GLY A 52 -9.19 -4.37 -7.34
CA GLY A 52 -10.09 -3.74 -8.30
C GLY A 52 -9.28 -2.87 -9.25
N LEU A 53 -9.26 -3.21 -10.54
CA LEU A 53 -8.62 -2.40 -11.57
C LEU A 53 -9.55 -1.25 -12.00
N GLY A 54 -8.99 -0.15 -12.49
CA GLY A 54 -9.76 0.98 -13.03
C GLY A 54 -10.54 1.77 -11.96
N ALA A 55 -10.04 1.80 -10.72
CA ALA A 55 -10.71 2.46 -9.60
C ALA A 55 -10.87 3.99 -9.77
N VAL A 56 -10.03 4.62 -10.58
CA VAL A 56 -10.05 6.06 -10.88
C VAL A 56 -10.12 6.25 -12.40
N ALA A 57 -11.27 6.70 -12.89
CA ALA A 57 -11.50 6.90 -14.33
C ALA A 57 -10.71 8.06 -14.94
N SER A 58 -10.30 9.05 -14.14
CA SER A 58 -9.50 10.19 -14.61
C SER A 58 -8.00 9.90 -14.71
N ALA A 59 -7.56 8.75 -14.19
CA ALA A 59 -6.16 8.33 -14.24
C ALA A 59 -5.94 7.44 -15.46
N ASN A 60 -4.73 7.47 -16.00
CA ASN A 60 -4.32 6.62 -17.11
C ASN A 60 -4.36 5.13 -16.67
N GLY A 61 -3.79 4.83 -15.51
CA GLY A 61 -3.90 3.53 -14.85
C GLY A 61 -4.35 3.70 -13.40
N SER A 62 -5.15 2.79 -12.87
CA SER A 62 -5.49 2.82 -11.46
C SER A 62 -5.86 1.45 -10.94
N ALA A 63 -5.60 1.22 -9.66
CA ALA A 63 -6.00 -0.01 -8.99
C ALA A 63 -6.20 0.21 -7.48
N LEU A 64 -7.26 -0.36 -6.95
CA LEU A 64 -7.55 -0.46 -5.52
C LEU A 64 -7.17 -1.86 -5.05
N ALA A 65 -6.15 -1.96 -4.20
CA ALA A 65 -5.74 -3.21 -3.58
C ALA A 65 -6.17 -3.22 -2.11
N LYS A 66 -6.65 -4.38 -1.65
CA LYS A 66 -7.03 -4.60 -0.26
C LYS A 66 -6.44 -5.92 0.23
N ILE A 67 -5.71 -5.87 1.34
CA ILE A 67 -5.14 -7.03 2.02
C ILE A 67 -5.71 -7.06 3.44
N GLY A 68 -6.75 -7.88 3.65
CA GLY A 68 -7.55 -7.83 4.87
C GLY A 68 -8.30 -6.51 4.98
N SER A 69 -7.99 -5.70 6.00
CA SER A 69 -8.50 -4.33 6.20
C SER A 69 -7.62 -3.28 5.52
N THR A 70 -6.32 -3.52 5.38
CA THR A 70 -5.40 -2.58 4.73
C THR A 70 -5.83 -2.34 3.29
N THR A 71 -6.14 -1.10 2.95
CA THR A 71 -6.66 -0.73 1.63
C THR A 71 -5.84 0.41 1.06
N MET A 72 -5.29 0.22 -0.14
CA MET A 72 -4.53 1.24 -0.85
C MET A 72 -5.01 1.40 -2.29
N LEU A 73 -5.00 2.64 -2.75
CA LEU A 73 -5.34 3.03 -4.12
C LEU A 73 -4.09 3.56 -4.80
N ALA A 74 -3.71 2.97 -5.92
CA ALA A 74 -2.70 3.50 -6.81
C ALA A 74 -3.36 4.13 -8.03
N ALA A 75 -2.84 5.27 -8.46
CA ALA A 75 -3.23 5.97 -9.68
C ALA A 75 -1.97 6.40 -10.44
N ILE A 76 -1.98 6.23 -11.75
CA ILE A 76 -0.91 6.59 -12.65
C ILE A 76 -1.42 7.68 -13.57
N LYS A 77 -0.68 8.79 -13.63
CA LYS A 77 -0.92 9.87 -14.57
C LYS A 77 0.28 10.03 -15.48
N MET A 78 0.05 10.11 -16.78
CA MET A 78 1.09 10.22 -17.78
C MET A 78 1.10 11.62 -18.37
N GLU A 79 2.27 12.24 -18.43
CA GLU A 79 2.47 13.55 -19.07
C GLU A 79 3.68 13.50 -20.00
N VAL A 80 3.71 14.34 -21.03
CA VAL A 80 4.85 14.44 -21.95
C VAL A 80 5.81 15.49 -21.43
N MET A 81 7.08 15.10 -21.27
CA MET A 81 8.15 15.96 -20.78
C MET A 81 9.36 15.91 -21.73
N THR A 82 10.16 16.96 -21.73
CA THR A 82 11.51 16.94 -22.32
C THR A 82 12.46 16.09 -21.44
N PRO A 83 13.06 15.01 -21.95
CA PRO A 83 13.97 14.17 -21.17
C PRO A 83 15.24 14.93 -20.77
N SER A 84 15.93 14.41 -19.74
CA SER A 84 17.23 14.96 -19.31
C SER A 84 18.29 14.81 -20.40
N LEU A 85 19.27 15.72 -20.42
CA LEU A 85 20.42 15.66 -21.33
C LEU A 85 21.30 14.43 -21.08
N GLU A 86 21.30 13.89 -19.86
CA GLU A 86 22.08 12.69 -19.50
C GLU A 86 21.49 11.41 -20.08
N THR A 87 20.15 11.34 -20.18
CA THR A 87 19.40 10.15 -20.64
C THR A 87 18.36 10.52 -21.71
N PRO A 88 18.78 10.98 -22.91
CA PRO A 88 17.87 11.46 -23.94
C PRO A 88 16.99 10.38 -24.57
N ASN A 89 17.37 9.10 -24.41
CA ASN A 89 16.70 7.93 -25.00
C ASN A 89 15.77 7.20 -24.02
N GLU A 90 15.56 7.75 -22.84
CA GLU A 90 14.75 7.12 -21.79
C GLU A 90 13.65 8.10 -21.36
N GLY A 91 12.45 7.56 -21.15
CA GLY A 91 11.42 8.23 -20.37
C GLY A 91 11.77 8.26 -18.90
N CYS A 92 10.99 9.01 -18.13
CA CYS A 92 11.22 9.16 -16.71
C CYS A 92 10.02 8.65 -15.90
N LEU A 93 10.33 7.95 -14.82
CA LEU A 93 9.34 7.59 -13.80
C LEU A 93 9.41 8.65 -12.70
N GLY A 94 8.48 9.59 -12.74
CA GLY A 94 8.26 10.56 -11.69
C GLY A 94 7.49 9.92 -10.57
N LEU A 95 8.14 9.09 -9.75
CA LEU A 95 7.52 8.59 -8.53
C LEU A 95 7.34 9.78 -7.59
N LEU A 96 6.13 10.35 -7.56
CA LEU A 96 5.83 11.36 -6.56
C LEU A 96 5.91 10.67 -5.19
N PRO A 97 6.65 11.24 -4.23
CA PRO A 97 6.82 10.60 -2.95
C PRO A 97 5.46 10.34 -2.30
N LEU A 98 5.22 9.08 -1.93
CA LEU A 98 4.13 8.56 -1.09
C LEU A 98 3.81 9.47 0.12
N ALA A 99 4.77 10.29 0.55
CA ALA A 99 4.66 11.24 1.65
C ALA A 99 3.53 12.28 1.50
N ALA A 100 3.02 12.55 0.30
CA ALA A 100 2.08 13.65 0.10
C ALA A 100 0.61 13.33 0.48
N ARG A 101 0.19 12.05 0.56
CA ARG A 101 -1.25 11.73 0.72
C ARG A 101 -1.55 10.45 1.52
N PHE A 102 -0.94 10.28 2.69
CA PHE A 102 -1.58 9.45 3.72
C PHE A 102 -2.76 10.25 4.29
N PRO A 103 -4.03 9.81 4.15
CA PRO A 103 -5.09 10.42 4.92
C PRO A 103 -4.83 10.26 6.40
N VAL A 104 -5.17 11.31 7.11
CA VAL A 104 -5.20 11.45 8.58
C VAL A 104 -6.34 10.58 9.15
N SER A 105 -6.37 9.29 8.82
CA SER A 105 -7.28 8.32 9.44
C SER A 105 -6.46 7.18 10.06
N LEU A 106 -5.53 7.59 10.93
CA LEU A 106 -4.81 6.69 11.84
C LEU A 106 -5.02 7.25 13.25
N SER A 107 -6.24 7.10 13.78
CA SER A 107 -6.67 7.07 15.19
C SER A 107 -5.80 7.72 16.28
N LEU A 108 -5.16 8.86 16.01
CA LEU A 108 -4.39 9.70 16.91
C LEU A 108 -4.32 11.09 16.26
N PRO A 109 -4.18 12.21 16.99
CA PRO A 109 -4.21 13.54 16.41
C PRO A 109 -2.88 13.77 15.68
N LYS A 110 -2.74 13.20 14.49
CA LYS A 110 -1.64 13.48 13.57
C LYS A 110 -2.05 14.71 12.80
N THR A 111 -1.39 15.82 13.09
CA THR A 111 -1.55 17.08 12.39
C THR A 111 -1.49 16.86 10.88
N PRO A 112 -2.45 17.35 10.09
CA PRO A 112 -2.35 17.32 8.64
C PRO A 112 -1.07 18.05 8.22
N GLY A 113 -0.13 17.32 7.63
CA GLY A 113 1.13 17.88 7.12
C GLY A 113 2.40 17.12 7.51
N ARG A 114 2.42 16.32 8.59
CA ARG A 114 3.57 15.46 8.90
C ARG A 114 3.34 14.05 8.35
N PRO A 115 4.09 13.60 7.33
CA PRO A 115 4.02 12.22 6.88
C PRO A 115 4.40 11.31 8.06
N ALA A 116 3.68 10.19 8.22
CA ALA A 116 4.04 9.19 9.23
C ALA A 116 5.50 8.74 8.99
N GLU A 117 6.31 8.52 10.02
CA GLU A 117 7.74 8.17 9.85
C GLU A 117 7.98 6.96 8.91
N ALA A 118 7.02 6.03 8.84
CA ALA A 118 7.07 4.88 7.92
C ALA A 118 6.77 5.23 6.44
N ALA A 119 6.05 6.31 6.19
CA ALA A 119 5.64 6.75 4.86
C ALA A 119 6.82 6.98 3.89
N PRO A 120 7.82 7.84 4.20
CA PRO A 120 8.91 8.10 3.28
C PRO A 120 9.79 6.86 3.03
N VAL A 121 9.91 5.98 4.04
CA VAL A 121 10.67 4.72 3.92
C VAL A 121 9.99 3.77 2.94
N VAL A 122 8.68 3.57 3.08
CA VAL A 122 7.89 2.73 2.16
C VAL A 122 7.91 3.32 0.75
N ALA A 123 7.83 4.65 0.62
CA ALA A 123 7.93 5.34 -0.67
C ALA A 123 9.23 5.01 -1.40
N LYS A 124 10.35 5.18 -0.70
CA LYS A 124 11.69 4.95 -1.25
C LYS A 124 11.91 3.48 -1.57
N GLN A 125 11.50 2.59 -0.68
CA GLN A 125 11.62 1.16 -0.93
C GLN A 125 10.79 0.73 -2.14
N LEU A 126 9.60 1.29 -2.32
CA LEU A 126 8.74 1.02 -3.47
C LEU A 126 9.35 1.57 -4.76
N SER A 127 9.93 2.78 -4.74
CA SER A 127 10.62 3.33 -5.90
C SER A 127 11.81 2.46 -6.31
N ASP A 128 12.64 2.08 -5.34
CA ASP A 128 13.83 1.27 -5.57
C ASP A 128 13.42 -0.12 -6.08
N THR A 129 12.33 -0.70 -5.57
CA THR A 129 11.80 -1.99 -6.02
C THR A 129 11.29 -1.94 -7.47
N ILE A 130 10.49 -0.92 -7.82
CA ILE A 130 9.95 -0.80 -9.19
C ILE A 130 11.08 -0.58 -10.19
N LEU A 131 12.02 0.32 -9.89
CA LEU A 131 13.16 0.60 -10.78
C LEU A 131 14.11 -0.59 -10.91
N SER A 132 14.43 -1.27 -9.80
CA SER A 132 15.32 -2.45 -9.82
C SER A 132 14.68 -3.68 -10.46
N SER A 133 13.35 -3.80 -10.41
CA SER A 133 12.64 -4.94 -10.99
C SER A 133 12.69 -4.98 -12.52
N GLY A 134 12.97 -3.85 -13.17
CA GLY A 134 12.90 -3.73 -14.63
C GLY A 134 11.49 -3.95 -15.20
N MET A 135 10.44 -3.86 -14.36
CA MET A 135 9.05 -4.08 -14.77
C MET A 135 8.56 -3.06 -15.81
N ILE A 136 9.19 -1.89 -15.87
CA ILE A 136 8.85 -0.82 -16.81
C ILE A 136 10.07 -0.53 -17.69
N ASN A 137 9.90 -0.69 -19.00
CA ASN A 137 10.96 -0.38 -19.95
C ASN A 137 11.01 1.13 -20.24
N LEU A 138 11.97 1.83 -19.62
CA LEU A 138 12.13 3.27 -19.79
C LEU A 138 12.42 3.69 -21.24
N LYS A 139 12.99 2.80 -22.06
CA LYS A 139 13.28 3.11 -23.47
C LYS A 139 12.01 3.19 -24.32
N GLU A 140 11.01 2.36 -24.01
CA GLU A 140 9.69 2.39 -24.67
C GLU A 140 8.90 3.64 -24.31
N LEU A 141 9.22 4.28 -23.19
CA LEU A 141 8.64 5.56 -22.80
C LEU A 141 9.26 6.76 -23.56
N SER A 142 10.32 6.57 -24.34
CA SER A 142 10.88 7.64 -25.18
C SER A 142 10.08 7.80 -26.49
N LEU A 143 9.62 9.01 -26.78
CA LEU A 143 8.88 9.31 -28.02
C LEU A 143 9.85 9.82 -29.09
N VAL A 144 10.55 10.91 -28.77
CA VAL A 144 11.55 11.53 -29.63
C VAL A 144 12.78 11.80 -28.79
N SER A 145 13.87 11.11 -29.12
CA SER A 145 15.14 11.23 -28.41
C SER A 145 15.55 12.70 -28.22
N GLY A 146 15.79 13.09 -26.98
CA GLY A 146 16.21 14.43 -26.60
C GLY A 146 15.17 15.54 -26.73
N LYS A 147 13.92 15.23 -27.12
CA LYS A 147 12.86 16.25 -27.28
C LYS A 147 11.59 15.94 -26.49
N ALA A 148 11.12 14.69 -26.52
CA ALA A 148 9.87 14.32 -25.86
C ALA A 148 9.96 12.87 -25.37
N ALA A 149 9.58 12.67 -24.11
CA ALA A 149 9.44 11.36 -23.50
C ALA A 149 8.26 11.38 -22.53
N TRP A 150 7.72 10.20 -22.26
CA TRP A 150 6.67 10.01 -21.27
C TRP A 150 7.24 10.11 -19.85
N MET A 151 6.53 10.88 -19.02
CA MET A 151 6.70 10.96 -17.59
C MET A 151 5.51 10.29 -16.91
N ALA A 152 5.78 9.22 -16.16
CA ALA A 152 4.78 8.48 -15.41
C ALA A 152 4.77 8.91 -13.94
N TYR A 153 3.67 9.50 -13.49
CA TYR A 153 3.43 9.87 -12.10
C TYR A 153 2.61 8.80 -11.40
N LEU A 154 3.23 8.09 -10.44
CA LEU A 154 2.53 7.12 -9.59
C LEU A 154 2.18 7.78 -8.26
N ASP A 155 0.88 7.94 -8.02
CA ASP A 155 0.30 8.37 -6.75
C ASP A 155 -0.27 7.15 -6.03
N ILE A 156 0.11 6.95 -4.77
CA ILE A 156 -0.47 5.91 -3.91
C ILE A 156 -1.12 6.56 -2.69
N TYR A 157 -2.35 6.15 -2.40
CA TYR A 157 -3.19 6.65 -1.33
C TYR A 157 -3.57 5.49 -0.40
N CYS A 158 -3.36 5.67 0.90
CA CYS A 158 -3.66 4.63 1.90
C CYS A 158 -4.99 4.92 2.61
N TYR A 159 -6.07 4.22 2.26
CA TYR A 159 -7.38 4.43 2.93
C TYR A 159 -7.40 3.91 4.36
N ASP A 160 -6.88 2.70 4.56
CA ASP A 160 -6.86 2.02 5.86
C ASP A 160 -5.54 1.26 6.00
N ALA A 161 -4.99 1.27 7.21
CA ALA A 161 -3.64 0.86 7.53
C ALA A 161 -3.63 -0.13 8.69
N ASP A 162 -3.84 -1.41 8.38
CA ASP A 162 -3.79 -2.52 9.34
C ASP A 162 -2.57 -3.43 9.07
N GLY A 163 -1.40 -2.85 8.84
CA GLY A 163 -0.16 -3.59 8.53
C GLY A 163 -0.07 -4.08 7.07
N ALA A 164 1.01 -4.80 6.73
CA ALA A 164 1.36 -5.17 5.34
C ALA A 164 1.32 -3.98 4.35
N LEU A 165 1.76 -2.80 4.82
CA LEU A 165 1.66 -1.54 4.07
C LEU A 165 2.47 -1.60 2.76
N PHE A 166 3.70 -2.08 2.84
CA PHE A 166 4.58 -2.21 1.66
C PHE A 166 4.00 -3.18 0.63
N ASP A 167 3.54 -4.36 1.06
CA ASP A 167 2.97 -5.37 0.16
C ASP A 167 1.71 -4.86 -0.54
N THR A 168 0.83 -4.18 0.21
CA THR A 168 -0.41 -3.61 -0.36
C THR A 168 -0.09 -2.48 -1.32
N ALA A 169 0.89 -1.63 -1.00
CA ALA A 169 1.34 -0.55 -1.88
C ALA A 169 1.92 -1.10 -3.17
N LEU A 170 2.81 -2.09 -3.09
CA LEU A 170 3.42 -2.74 -4.24
C LEU A 170 2.37 -3.42 -5.11
N LEU A 171 1.46 -4.19 -4.50
CA LEU A 171 0.36 -4.86 -5.20
C LEU A 171 -0.52 -3.85 -5.96
N SER A 172 -0.88 -2.73 -5.32
CA SER A 172 -1.66 -1.67 -5.96
C SER A 172 -0.91 -1.01 -7.12
N ALA A 173 0.38 -0.72 -6.96
CA ALA A 173 1.20 -0.11 -8.00
C ALA A 173 1.33 -1.01 -9.23
N VAL A 174 1.70 -2.28 -9.02
CA VAL A 174 1.83 -3.27 -10.09
C VAL A 174 0.50 -3.47 -10.81
N ALA A 175 -0.61 -3.58 -10.08
CA ALA A 175 -1.94 -3.70 -10.66
C ALA A 175 -2.33 -2.46 -11.48
N ALA A 176 -1.98 -1.25 -11.01
CA ALA A 176 -2.24 -0.02 -11.75
C ALA A 176 -1.44 0.04 -13.06
N PHE A 177 -0.16 -0.37 -13.05
CA PHE A 177 0.65 -0.47 -14.27
C PHE A 177 0.08 -1.51 -15.24
N SER A 178 -0.40 -2.65 -14.73
CA SER A 178 -1.01 -3.71 -15.55
C SER A 178 -2.35 -3.32 -16.18
N HIS A 179 -3.09 -2.36 -15.63
CA HIS A 179 -4.34 -1.88 -16.25
C HIS A 179 -4.07 -0.88 -17.37
N TYR A 180 -2.94 -0.19 -17.32
CA TYR A 180 -2.60 0.82 -18.32
C TYR A 180 -1.94 0.23 -19.58
N PHE A 181 -1.21 -0.88 -19.42
CA PHE A 181 -0.52 -1.59 -20.51
C PHE A 181 -1.34 -2.75 -21.07
#